data_AF-A0A6G3DJV0-F1
#
_entry.id   AF-A0A6G3DJV0-F1
#
_cell.length_a   1.000
_cell.length_b   1.000
_cell.length_c   1.000
_cell.angle_alpha   90.00
_cell.angle_beta   90.00
_cell.angle_gamma   90.00
#
_symmetry.space_group_name_H-M   'P 1'
#
loop_
_entity.id
_entity.type
_entity.pdbx_description
1 polymer ?
#
loop_
_entity_poly.entity_id
_entity_poly.type
_entity_poly.pdbx_seq_one_letter_code
_entity_poly.pdbx_strand_id
1 'polypeptide(L)'
;DTVTIDDDFFHLGGHSLLVTKLVSRIRTSLGAELPIRQLFETPTVAALSAVLGNDTAPSRPTVTAVDPRPARIPLSYAQQRLWFLNRFEGPSATYNIPVALRLTGALDQ
;
A
#
# COMPACT_ATOMS: atom_id res chain seq x y z
N ASP A 1 27.04 0.07 -3.67
CA ASP A 1 26.21 0.81 -4.64
C ASP A 1 25.77 2.14 -4.05
N THR A 2 25.99 3.22 -4.80
CA THR A 2 25.63 4.59 -4.42
C THR A 2 24.53 5.08 -5.34
N VAL A 3 23.43 5.56 -4.75
CA VAL A 3 22.32 6.18 -5.50
C VAL A 3 22.58 7.69 -5.61
N THR A 4 22.45 8.25 -6.82
CA THR A 4 22.59 9.68 -7.11
C THR A 4 21.23 10.36 -7.28
N ILE A 5 21.20 11.70 -7.33
CA ILE A 5 19.94 12.45 -7.49
C ILE A 5 19.31 12.32 -8.88
N ASP A 6 20.11 11.91 -9.87
CA ASP A 6 19.73 11.75 -11.28
C ASP A 6 19.44 10.30 -11.65
N ASP A 7 19.61 9.36 -10.71
CA ASP A 7 19.30 7.95 -10.94
C ASP A 7 17.78 7.77 -11.08
N ASP A 8 17.39 7.10 -12.16
CA ASP A 8 16.00 6.74 -12.41
C ASP A 8 15.56 5.60 -11.49
N PHE A 9 14.49 5.85 -10.72
CA PHE A 9 13.94 4.90 -9.76
C PHE A 9 13.61 3.53 -10.38
N PHE A 10 13.09 3.49 -11.61
CA PHE A 10 12.71 2.26 -12.29
C PHE A 10 13.92 1.54 -12.89
N HIS A 11 14.95 2.27 -13.36
CA HIS A 11 16.21 1.66 -13.78
C HIS A 11 16.95 0.99 -12.62
N LEU A 12 16.78 1.49 -11.39
CA LEU A 12 17.27 0.84 -10.16
C LEU A 12 16.42 -0.36 -9.71
N GLY A 13 15.46 -0.81 -10.51
CA GLY A 13 14.58 -1.95 -10.19
C GLY A 13 13.32 -1.56 -9.40
N GLY A 14 12.99 -0.28 -9.34
CA GLY A 14 11.73 0.22 -8.77
C GLY A 14 10.50 -0.38 -9.46
N HIS A 15 9.49 -0.75 -8.67
CA HIS A 15 8.22 -1.29 -9.17
C HIS A 15 7.06 -0.88 -8.25
N SER A 16 5.81 -1.22 -8.59
CA SER A 16 4.59 -0.67 -7.94
C SER A 16 4.56 -0.80 -6.41
N LEU A 17 5.08 -1.90 -5.85
CA LEU A 17 5.18 -2.08 -4.40
C LEU A 17 6.21 -1.13 -3.79
N LEU A 18 7.37 -0.96 -4.43
CA LEU A 18 8.40 -0.02 -3.99
C LEU A 18 7.94 1.43 -4.15
N VAL A 19 7.19 1.76 -5.20
CA VAL A 19 6.54 3.07 -5.36
C VAL A 19 5.63 3.37 -4.17
N THR A 20 4.76 2.42 -3.80
CA THR A 20 3.85 2.57 -2.66
C THR A 20 4.62 2.78 -1.35
N LYS A 21 5.71 2.03 -1.14
CA LYS A 21 6.60 2.18 0.01
C LYS A 21 7.31 3.55 0.02
N LEU A 22 7.81 4.01 -1.13
CA LEU A 22 8.52 5.28 -1.27
C LEU A 22 7.60 6.46 -0.95
N VAL A 23 6.41 6.51 -1.57
CA VAL A 23 5.40 7.55 -1.31
C VAL A 23 5.02 7.56 0.17
N SER A 24 4.78 6.39 0.78
CA SER A 24 4.47 6.31 2.20
C SER A 24 5.60 6.86 3.08
N ARG A 25 6.87 6.61 2.73
CA ARG A 25 8.04 7.10 3.47
C ARG A 25 8.24 8.61 3.32
N ILE A 26 8.08 9.14 2.10
CA ILE A 26 8.12 10.58 1.84
C ILE A 26 7.10 11.29 2.72
N ARG A 27 5.87 10.79 2.76
CA ARG A 27 4.83 11.35 3.63
C ARG A 27 5.20 11.33 5.10
N THR A 28 5.69 10.21 5.62
CA THR A 28 6.02 10.09 7.06
C THR A 28 7.27 10.86 7.47
N SER A 29 8.26 10.98 6.59
CA SER A 29 9.55 11.59 6.90
C SER A 29 9.61 13.08 6.58
N LEU A 30 8.88 13.52 5.54
CA LEU A 30 8.92 14.90 5.04
C LEU A 30 7.59 15.64 5.22
N GLY A 31 6.51 14.96 5.64
CA GLY A 31 5.18 15.57 5.75
C GLY A 31 4.57 15.97 4.40
N ALA A 32 5.15 15.51 3.29
CA ALA A 32 4.74 15.87 1.94
C ALA A 32 3.94 14.73 1.30
N GLU A 33 2.80 15.05 0.70
CA GLU A 33 2.07 14.12 -0.16
C GLU A 33 2.70 14.13 -1.56
N LEU A 34 2.90 12.94 -2.12
CA LEU A 34 3.41 12.76 -3.48
C LEU A 34 2.41 11.88 -4.25
N PRO A 35 1.71 12.43 -5.26
CA PRO A 35 0.89 11.62 -6.14
C PRO A 35 1.72 10.51 -6.78
N ILE A 36 1.22 9.26 -6.77
CA ILE A 36 1.95 8.13 -7.37
C ILE A 36 2.32 8.41 -8.83
N ARG A 37 1.42 9.07 -9.58
CA ARG A 37 1.67 9.50 -10.97
C ARG A 37 2.94 10.34 -11.11
N GLN A 38 3.20 11.23 -10.14
CA GLN A 38 4.35 12.12 -10.18
C GLN A 38 5.68 11.34 -10.22
N LEU A 39 5.74 10.21 -9.53
CA LEU A 39 6.93 9.34 -9.55
C LEU A 39 7.14 8.68 -10.92
N PHE A 40 6.09 8.47 -11.70
CA PHE A 40 6.20 7.96 -13.07
C PHE A 40 6.59 9.05 -14.07
N GLU A 41 6.13 10.28 -13.86
CA GLU A 41 6.44 11.42 -14.74
C GLU A 41 7.84 12.00 -14.46
N THR A 42 8.26 11.96 -13.20
CA THR A 42 9.55 12.50 -12.74
C THR A 42 10.24 11.44 -11.86
N PRO A 43 10.93 10.44 -12.43
CA PRO A 43 11.41 9.25 -11.71
C PRO A 43 12.75 9.45 -10.98
N THR A 44 13.32 10.66 -10.99
CA THR A 44 14.59 10.99 -10.31
C THR A 44 14.34 11.87 -9.08
N VAL A 45 15.26 11.84 -8.11
CA VAL A 45 15.17 12.67 -6.90
C VAL A 45 15.21 14.16 -7.27
N ALA A 46 16.10 14.54 -8.19
CA ALA A 46 16.22 15.91 -8.66
C ALA A 46 14.89 16.43 -9.23
N ALA A 47 14.25 15.66 -10.12
CA ALA A 47 12.99 16.05 -10.74
C ALA A 47 11.83 16.07 -9.74
N LEU A 48 11.75 15.09 -8.83
CA LEU A 48 10.74 15.07 -7.76
C LEU A 48 10.85 16.26 -6.82
N SER A 49 12.07 16.69 -6.49
CA SER A 49 12.30 17.81 -5.58
C SER A 49 11.71 19.12 -6.09
N ALA A 50 11.67 19.32 -7.41
CA ALA A 50 11.12 20.52 -8.03
C ALA A 50 9.58 20.60 -7.95
N VAL A 51 8.91 19.47 -7.72
CA VAL A 51 7.45 19.34 -7.72
C VAL A 51 6.87 19.04 -6.33
N LEU A 52 7.70 18.58 -5.40
CA LEU A 52 7.35 18.33 -4.01
C LEU A 52 6.88 19.64 -3.33
N GLY A 53 5.67 19.62 -2.75
CA GLY A 53 5.08 20.75 -2.03
C GLY A 53 4.24 21.71 -2.88
N ASN A 54 4.16 21.51 -4.20
CA ASN A 54 3.27 22.29 -5.06
C ASN A 54 1.80 21.89 -4.93
N ASP A 55 1.53 20.73 -4.32
CA ASP A 55 0.17 20.22 -4.12
C ASP A 55 -0.28 20.49 -2.68
N THR A 56 -1.32 21.32 -2.52
CA THR A 56 -1.93 21.68 -1.23
C THR A 56 -3.02 20.70 -0.79
N ALA A 57 -3.11 19.55 -1.46
CA ALA A 57 -4.06 18.51 -1.11
C ALA A 57 -3.89 18.12 0.37
N PRO A 58 -4.99 18.07 1.15
CA PRO A 58 -4.92 17.76 2.57
C PRO A 58 -4.28 16.39 2.77
N SER A 59 -3.28 16.34 3.66
CA SER A 59 -2.61 15.08 4.01
C SER A 59 -3.64 14.06 4.49
N ARG A 60 -3.51 12.83 4.00
CA ARG A 60 -4.43 11.77 4.40
C ARG A 60 -4.25 11.49 5.89
N PRO A 61 -5.33 11.51 6.70
CA PRO A 61 -5.20 11.30 8.13
C PRO A 61 -4.53 9.95 8.42
N THR A 62 -3.67 9.94 9.43
CA THR A 62 -3.01 8.74 9.90
C THR A 62 -4.04 7.74 10.42
N VAL A 63 -3.78 6.46 10.18
CA VAL A 63 -4.62 5.40 10.76
C VAL A 63 -4.31 5.35 12.26
N THR A 64 -5.32 5.64 13.07
CA THR A 64 -5.25 5.57 14.53
C THR A 64 -6.08 4.41 15.05
N ALA A 65 -5.70 3.89 16.21
CA ALA A 65 -6.54 2.94 16.92
C ALA A 65 -7.81 3.64 17.41
N VAL A 66 -8.96 2.97 17.27
CA VAL A 66 -10.21 3.43 17.87
C VAL A 66 -10.24 2.97 19.33
N ASP A 67 -10.36 3.92 20.26
CA ASP A 67 -10.45 3.70 21.69
C ASP A 67 -11.60 4.54 22.30
N PRO A 68 -12.58 3.94 22.98
CA PRO A 68 -12.75 2.51 23.24
C PRO A 68 -13.10 1.71 21.98
N ARG A 69 -12.70 0.43 21.95
CA ARG A 69 -13.08 -0.49 20.87
C ARG A 69 -14.62 -0.60 20.81
N PRO A 70 -15.25 -0.33 19.67
CA PRO A 70 -16.70 -0.37 19.56
C PRO A 70 -17.23 -1.81 19.64
N ALA A 71 -18.45 -1.97 20.15
CA ALA A 71 -19.12 -3.27 20.22
C ALA A 71 -19.36 -3.91 18.84
N ARG A 72 -19.51 -3.07 17.79
CA ARG A 72 -19.61 -3.50 16.39
C ARG A 72 -18.55 -2.78 15.55
N ILE A 73 -17.67 -3.55 14.93
CA ILE A 73 -16.60 -3.01 14.08
C ILE A 73 -17.16 -2.83 12.66
N PRO A 74 -17.05 -1.63 12.07
CA PRO A 74 -17.50 -1.44 10.70
C PRO A 74 -16.65 -2.27 9.73
N LEU A 75 -17.31 -2.94 8.80
CA LEU A 75 -16.65 -3.65 7.71
C LEU A 75 -16.10 -2.65 6.69
N SER A 76 -14.96 -2.97 6.09
CA SER A 76 -14.50 -2.26 4.89
C SER A 76 -15.45 -2.50 3.73
N TYR A 77 -15.43 -1.63 2.72
CA TYR A 77 -16.25 -1.83 1.51
C TYR A 77 -16.02 -3.18 0.83
N ALA A 78 -14.78 -3.67 0.84
CA ALA A 78 -14.45 -5.00 0.31
C ALA A 78 -15.09 -6.12 1.14
N GLN A 79 -15.08 -6.01 2.47
CA GLN A 79 -15.73 -6.98 3.36
C GLN A 79 -17.25 -6.94 3.21
N GLN A 80 -17.86 -5.76 3.12
CA GLN A 80 -19.30 -5.61 2.87
C GLN A 80 -19.72 -6.27 1.55
N ARG A 81 -18.94 -6.04 0.48
CA ARG A 81 -19.17 -6.68 -0.82
C ARG A 81 -19.10 -8.19 -0.73
N LEU A 82 -18.04 -8.75 -0.13
CA LEU A 82 -17.90 -10.20 0.01
C LEU A 82 -19.01 -10.82 0.84
N TRP A 83 -19.41 -10.17 1.94
CA TRP A 83 -20.53 -10.60 2.76
C TRP A 83 -21.84 -10.57 1.98
N PHE A 84 -22.10 -9.50 1.23
CA PHE A 84 -23.29 -9.37 0.38
C PHE A 84 -23.36 -10.48 -0.66
N LEU A 85 -22.27 -10.71 -1.40
CA LEU A 85 -22.21 -11.76 -2.42
C LEU A 85 -22.42 -13.15 -1.81
N ASN A 86 -21.78 -13.43 -0.67
CA ASN A 86 -22.00 -14.70 0.03
C ASN A 86 -23.46 -14.90 0.47
N ARG A 87 -24.14 -13.85 0.93
CA ARG A 87 -25.56 -13.91 1.30
C ARG A 87 -26.49 -14.02 0.11
N PHE A 88 -26.14 -13.38 -1.00
CA PHE A 88 -26.98 -13.32 -2.20
C PHE A 88 -26.87 -14.59 -3.05
N GLU A 89 -25.66 -15.10 -3.27
CA GLU A 89 -25.38 -16.25 -4.15
C GLU A 89 -25.48 -17.59 -3.40
N GLY A 90 -25.40 -17.58 -2.06
CA GLY A 90 -25.35 -18.79 -1.23
C GLY A 90 -23.93 -19.35 -1.07
N PRO A 91 -23.78 -20.52 -0.42
CA PRO A 91 -22.49 -21.15 -0.20
C PRO A 91 -21.78 -21.47 -1.52
N SER A 92 -20.58 -20.91 -1.71
CA SER A 92 -19.73 -21.15 -2.88
C SER A 92 -18.25 -21.09 -2.49
N ALA A 93 -17.41 -21.79 -3.25
CA ALA A 93 -15.95 -21.76 -3.11
C ALA A 93 -15.28 -20.59 -3.85
N THR A 94 -16.03 -19.72 -4.55
CA THR A 94 -15.49 -18.62 -5.39
C THR A 94 -14.46 -17.74 -4.68
N TYR A 95 -14.62 -17.51 -3.38
CA TYR A 95 -13.74 -16.65 -2.58
C TYR A 95 -12.91 -17.42 -1.55
N ASN A 96 -12.81 -18.75 -1.69
CA ASN A 96 -11.89 -19.54 -0.88
C ASN A 96 -10.47 -19.36 -1.41
N ILE A 97 -9.49 -19.20 -0.50
CA ILE A 97 -8.07 -19.08 -0.83
C ILE A 97 -7.34 -20.26 -0.19
N PRO A 98 -7.50 -21.51 -0.70
CA PRO A 98 -6.81 -22.67 -0.14
C PRO A 98 -5.31 -22.59 -0.43
N VAL A 99 -4.49 -22.96 0.56
CA VAL A 99 -3.03 -23.05 0.41
C VAL A 99 -2.61 -24.47 0.78
N ALA A 100 -1.81 -25.11 -0.08
CA ALA A 100 -1.20 -26.40 0.19
C ALA A 100 0.32 -26.25 0.20
N LEU A 101 0.97 -26.74 1.26
CA LEU A 101 2.41 -26.69 1.43
C LEU A 101 2.96 -28.10 1.52
N ARG A 102 4.09 -28.35 0.86
CA ARG A 102 4.90 -29.56 1.05
C ARG A 102 6.10 -29.17 1.91
N LEU A 103 6.17 -29.76 3.10
CA LEU A 103 7.27 -29.57 4.03
C LEU A 103 8.16 -30.81 4.04
N THR A 104 9.46 -30.63 4.21
CA THR A 104 10.45 -31.72 4.32
C THR A 104 11.39 -31.42 5.48
N GLY A 105 11.59 -32.39 6.38
CA GLY A 105 12.42 -32.25 7.58
C GLY A 105 11.68 -32.67 8.85
N ALA A 106 12.31 -32.47 10.01
CA ALA A 106 11.63 -32.62 11.31
C ALA A 106 10.71 -31.41 11.53
N LEU A 107 9.45 -31.68 11.88
CA LEU A 107 8.45 -30.68 12.27
C LEU A 107 8.23 -30.75 13.79
N ASP A 108 7.81 -29.64 14.40
CA ASP A 108 7.41 -29.54 15.81
C ASP A 108 8.46 -29.97 16.86
N GLN A 109 9.71 -29.52 16.70
CA GLN A 109 10.65 -29.42 17.83
C GLN A 109 10.54 -28.05 18.52
#